data_AF-A0A7S0Z3B8-F1
#
_entry.id   AF-A0A7S0Z3B8-F1
#
_cell.length_a   1.000
_cell.length_b   1.000
_cell.length_c   1.000
_cell.angle_alpha   90.00
_cell.angle_beta   90.00
_cell.angle_gamma   90.00
#
_symmetry.space_group_name_H-M   'P 1'
#
loop_
_entity.id
_entity.type
_entity.pdbx_description
1 polymer ?
#
loop_
_entity_poly.entity_id
_entity_poly.type
_entity_poly.pdbx_seq_one_letter_code
_entity_poly.pdbx_strand_id
1 'polypeptide(L)'
;GRSAAFTPVDLASEYPSELSQLPVASLVLFSLSLSVYVATMHRTVSGGDNGELLGCACELGVAHPPGYPTFTVLGFCFAKLLPFGTPAFRVAIMCAGCNAAAACLIMASVQ
;
A
#
# COMPACT_ATOMS: atom_id res chain seq x y z
N GLY A 1 -29.10 26.52 -35.07
CA GLY A 1 -28.28 26.06 -33.92
C GLY A 1 -27.49 24.85 -34.35
N ARG A 2 -26.16 24.92 -34.36
CA ARG A 2 -25.29 23.78 -34.65
C ARG A 2 -24.89 23.14 -33.32
N SER A 3 -25.44 21.97 -33.03
CA SER A 3 -24.97 21.10 -31.96
C SER A 3 -23.56 20.63 -32.34
N ALA A 4 -22.53 21.14 -31.66
CA ALA A 4 -21.18 20.62 -31.82
C ALA A 4 -21.14 19.23 -31.16
N ALA A 5 -20.96 18.20 -31.97
CA ALA A 5 -20.73 16.84 -31.48
C ALA A 5 -19.39 16.81 -30.71
N PHE A 6 -19.41 16.35 -29.47
CA PHE A 6 -18.21 16.06 -28.71
C PHE A 6 -17.50 14.88 -29.40
N THR A 7 -16.41 15.16 -30.10
CA THR A 7 -15.50 14.13 -30.58
C THR A 7 -14.58 13.74 -29.43
N PRO A 8 -14.53 12.47 -29.00
CA PRO A 8 -13.56 12.02 -28.02
C PRO A 8 -12.16 12.34 -28.56
N VAL A 9 -11.41 13.17 -27.82
CA VAL A 9 -9.99 13.39 -28.08
C VAL A 9 -9.27 12.08 -27.81
N ASP A 10 -8.59 11.55 -28.83
CA ASP A 10 -7.76 10.36 -28.70
C ASP A 10 -6.43 10.75 -28.04
N LEU A 11 -6.44 10.78 -26.71
CA LEU A 11 -5.29 11.14 -25.87
C LEU A 11 -4.06 10.26 -26.15
N ALA A 12 -4.26 9.02 -26.64
CA ALA A 12 -3.17 8.13 -27.01
C ALA A 12 -2.45 8.58 -28.29
N SER A 13 -3.19 9.21 -29.21
CA SER A 13 -2.61 9.85 -30.39
C SER A 13 -1.96 11.20 -30.07
N GLU A 14 -2.51 11.91 -29.09
CA GLU A 14 -2.12 13.30 -28.81
C GLU A 14 -0.91 13.40 -27.85
N TYR A 15 -0.77 12.43 -26.92
CA TYR A 15 0.31 12.41 -25.92
C TYR A 15 0.93 11.01 -25.71
N PRO A 16 1.50 10.38 -26.74
CA PRO A 16 2.02 9.01 -26.65
C PRO A 16 3.19 8.85 -25.66
N SER A 17 4.02 9.89 -25.49
CA SER A 17 5.16 9.87 -24.57
C SER A 17 4.74 9.88 -23.10
N GLU A 18 3.74 10.69 -22.74
CA GLU A 18 3.22 10.80 -21.37
C GLU A 18 2.60 9.46 -20.92
N LEU A 19 1.78 8.85 -21.77
CA LEU A 19 1.15 7.54 -21.52
C LEU A 19 2.17 6.41 -21.34
N SER A 20 3.28 6.46 -22.08
CA SER A 20 4.37 5.48 -21.95
C SER A 20 5.15 5.60 -20.63
N GLN A 21 5.14 6.78 -20.00
CA GLN A 21 5.87 7.04 -18.75
C GLN A 21 5.05 6.74 -17.49
N LEU A 22 3.72 6.65 -17.58
CA LEU A 22 2.83 6.30 -16.45
C LEU A 22 3.26 5.05 -15.67
N PRO A 23 3.56 3.89 -16.31
CA PRO A 23 3.97 2.70 -15.56
C PRO A 23 5.34 2.88 -14.90
N VAL A 24 6.25 3.59 -15.55
CA VAL A 24 7.60 3.86 -15.04
C VAL A 24 7.51 4.77 -13.82
N ALA A 25 6.75 5.86 -13.90
CA ALA A 25 6.51 6.78 -12.79
C ALA A 25 5.87 6.06 -11.60
N SER A 26 4.87 5.20 -11.85
CA SER A 26 4.21 4.40 -10.80
C SER A 26 5.18 3.44 -10.10
N LEU A 27 6.05 2.77 -10.86
CA LEU A 27 7.05 1.84 -10.30
C LEU A 27 8.12 2.57 -9.49
N VAL A 28 8.55 3.76 -9.95
CA VAL A 28 9.50 4.62 -9.23
C VAL A 28 8.89 5.07 -7.91
N LEU A 29 7.65 5.55 -7.91
CA LEU A 29 6.94 5.95 -6.70
C LEU A 29 6.75 4.76 -5.75
N PHE A 30 6.34 3.59 -6.26
CA PHE A 30 6.21 2.38 -5.45
C PHE A 30 7.51 2.07 -4.71
N SER A 31 8.61 2.00 -5.47
CA SER A 31 9.92 1.61 -4.96
C SER A 31 10.46 2.61 -3.96
N LEU A 32 10.27 3.91 -4.22
CA LEU A 32 10.68 4.98 -3.32
C LEU A 32 9.87 4.96 -2.02
N SER A 33 8.54 4.93 -2.11
CA SER A 33 7.66 4.87 -0.95
C SER A 33 7.92 3.63 -0.11
N LEU A 34 8.06 2.46 -0.74
CA LEU A 34 8.38 1.22 -0.04
C LEU A 34 9.73 1.33 0.69
N SER A 35 10.76 1.86 0.03
CA SER A 35 12.09 2.03 0.64
C SER A 35 12.04 2.96 1.85
N VAL A 36 11.30 4.07 1.76
CA VAL A 36 11.12 5.00 2.88
C VAL A 36 10.36 4.34 4.02
N TYR A 37 9.26 3.63 3.76
CA TYR A 37 8.50 2.95 4.80
C TYR A 37 9.31 1.83 5.47
N VAL A 38 10.04 1.03 4.70
CA VAL A 38 10.91 -0.02 5.25
C VAL A 38 12.05 0.58 6.09
N ALA A 39 12.60 1.73 5.69
CA ALA A 39 13.65 2.41 6.44
C ALA A 39 13.16 3.08 7.74
N THR A 40 11.90 3.51 7.79
CA THR A 40 11.33 4.32 8.88
C THR A 40 10.38 3.56 9.80
N MET A 41 9.90 2.38 9.40
CA MET A 41 9.02 1.55 10.23
C MET A 41 9.72 1.09 11.52
N HIS A 42 8.93 0.92 12.58
CA HIS A 42 9.43 0.35 13.82
C HIS A 42 9.92 -1.09 13.60
N ARG A 43 11.14 -1.38 14.07
CA ARG A 43 11.73 -2.73 13.99
C ARG A 43 11.16 -3.69 15.05
N THR A 44 10.47 -3.16 16.04
CA THR A 44 9.86 -3.88 17.18
C THR A 44 8.44 -3.39 17.41
N VAL A 45 7.77 -3.93 18.43
CA VAL A 45 6.42 -3.49 18.80
C VAL A 45 6.43 -2.01 19.19
N SER A 46 5.60 -1.20 18.52
CA SER A 46 5.37 0.21 18.85
C SER A 46 4.41 0.34 20.04
N GLY A 47 4.39 1.48 20.72
CA GLY A 47 3.39 1.74 21.77
C GLY A 47 1.99 2.09 21.23
N GLY A 48 1.00 2.11 22.12
CA GLY A 48 -0.39 2.49 21.82
C GLY A 48 -1.13 1.48 20.94
N ASP A 49 -2.13 1.97 20.20
CA ASP A 49 -3.01 1.15 19.35
C ASP A 49 -2.22 0.39 18.27
N ASN A 50 -1.15 0.98 17.73
CA ASN A 50 -0.30 0.33 16.75
C ASN A 50 0.34 -0.95 17.31
N GLY A 51 0.77 -0.92 18.57
CA GLY A 51 1.33 -2.08 19.26
C GLY A 51 0.30 -3.16 19.54
N GLU A 52 -0.88 -2.74 19.99
CA GLU A 52 -2.00 -3.64 20.26
C GLU A 52 -2.44 -4.36 18.98
N LEU A 53 -2.67 -3.62 17.89
CA LEU A 53 -3.05 -4.17 16.58
C LEU A 53 -1.99 -5.14 16.06
N LEU A 54 -0.71 -4.74 16.13
CA LEU A 54 0.41 -5.57 15.72
C LEU A 54 0.49 -6.86 16.54
N GLY A 55 0.31 -6.77 17.86
CA GLY A 55 0.28 -7.92 18.76
C GLY A 55 -0.87 -8.86 18.43
N CYS A 56 -2.08 -8.31 18.29
CA CYS A 56 -3.27 -9.08 17.89
C CYS A 56 -3.04 -9.77 16.55
N ALA A 57 -2.45 -9.11 15.56
CA ALA A 57 -2.13 -9.70 14.28
C ALA A 57 -1.09 -10.84 14.38
N CYS A 58 -0.11 -10.75 15.27
CA CYS A 58 0.91 -11.79 15.45
C CYS A 58 0.35 -13.06 16.12
N GLU A 59 -0.65 -12.90 16.99
CA GLU A 59 -1.23 -13.99 17.81
C GLU A 59 -2.62 -14.44 17.35
N LEU A 60 -3.17 -13.84 16.29
CA LEU A 60 -4.56 -14.03 15.86
C LEU A 60 -5.57 -13.64 16.96
N GLY A 61 -5.25 -12.57 17.69
CA GLY A 61 -6.08 -11.97 18.73
C GLY A 61 -7.13 -10.99 18.20
N VAL A 62 -7.98 -10.50 19.09
CA VAL A 62 -9.00 -9.51 18.78
C VAL A 62 -8.62 -8.19 19.44
N ALA A 63 -8.36 -7.16 18.63
CA ALA A 63 -8.09 -5.82 19.13
C ALA A 63 -9.34 -5.21 19.79
N HIS A 64 -9.17 -4.11 20.50
CA HIS A 64 -10.29 -3.32 21.00
C HIS A 64 -11.30 -3.01 19.87
N PRO A 65 -12.60 -2.83 20.19
CA PRO A 65 -13.64 -2.58 19.19
C PRO A 65 -13.23 -1.49 18.20
N PRO A 66 -13.31 -1.74 16.87
CA PRO A 66 -14.09 -2.77 16.16
C PRO A 66 -13.37 -4.12 15.89
N GLY A 67 -12.19 -4.36 16.47
CA GLY A 67 -11.50 -5.66 16.42
C GLY A 67 -10.67 -5.96 15.16
N TYR A 68 -10.86 -5.22 14.06
CA TYR A 68 -10.03 -5.24 12.84
C TYR A 68 -9.71 -6.65 12.27
N PRO A 69 -10.72 -7.51 12.06
CA PRO A 69 -10.49 -8.93 11.75
C PRO A 69 -9.70 -9.18 10.46
N THR A 70 -9.93 -8.39 9.42
CA THR A 70 -9.19 -8.48 8.15
C THR A 70 -7.71 -8.17 8.33
N PHE A 71 -7.38 -7.13 9.09
CA PHE A 71 -6.00 -6.78 9.40
C PHE A 71 -5.32 -7.90 10.21
N THR A 72 -6.01 -8.41 11.24
CA THR A 72 -5.49 -9.48 12.10
C THR A 72 -5.17 -10.75 11.30
N VAL A 73 -6.09 -11.21 10.44
CA VAL A 73 -5.88 -12.44 9.66
C VAL A 73 -4.75 -12.26 8.64
N LEU A 74 -4.71 -11.14 7.93
CA LEU A 74 -3.64 -10.86 6.97
C LEU A 74 -2.28 -10.75 7.66
N GLY A 75 -2.21 -10.01 8.75
CA GLY A 75 -0.99 -9.87 9.53
C GLY A 75 -0.51 -11.21 10.09
N PHE A 76 -1.42 -12.07 10.56
CA PHE A 76 -1.07 -13.42 11.00
C PHE A 76 -0.47 -14.26 9.88
N CYS A 77 -1.06 -14.23 8.67
CA CYS A 77 -0.51 -14.90 7.50
C CYS A 77 0.91 -14.41 7.18
N PHE A 78 1.15 -13.09 7.16
CA PHE A 78 2.49 -12.54 6.92
C PHE A 78 3.49 -12.92 8.03
N ALA A 79 3.03 -12.91 9.29
CA ALA A 79 3.84 -13.32 10.43
C ALA A 79 4.28 -14.78 10.34
N LYS A 80 3.44 -15.68 9.78
CA LYS A 80 3.75 -17.12 9.65
C LYS A 80 4.46 -17.50 8.36
N LEU A 81 4.14 -16.85 7.24
CA LEU A 81 4.65 -17.22 5.91
C LEU A 81 6.05 -16.66 5.62
N LEU A 82 6.41 -15.51 6.19
CA LEU A 82 7.74 -14.93 6.00
C LEU A 82 8.74 -15.55 6.98
N PRO A 83 9.83 -16.19 6.53
CA PRO A 83 10.76 -16.91 7.42
C PRO A 83 11.84 -16.03 8.05
N PHE A 84 11.74 -14.70 8.00
CA PHE A 84 12.80 -13.77 8.42
C PHE A 84 12.31 -12.69 9.39
N GLY A 85 13.21 -12.21 10.24
CA GLY A 85 12.89 -11.17 11.23
C GLY A 85 11.89 -11.62 12.31
N THR A 86 11.49 -10.68 13.15
CA THR A 86 10.46 -10.90 14.18
C THR A 86 9.05 -10.91 13.59
N PRO A 87 8.06 -11.55 14.23
CA PRO A 87 6.66 -11.48 13.78
C PRO A 87 6.17 -10.04 13.59
N ALA A 88 6.49 -9.16 14.55
CA ALA A 88 6.25 -7.72 14.48
C ALA A 88 6.82 -7.09 13.21
N PHE A 89 8.07 -7.39 12.88
CA PHE A 89 8.72 -6.89 11.67
C PHE A 89 8.02 -7.37 10.39
N ARG A 90 7.58 -8.62 10.34
CA ARG A 90 6.89 -9.20 9.17
C ARG A 90 5.56 -8.50 8.89
N VAL A 91 4.79 -8.21 9.95
CA VAL A 91 3.53 -7.45 9.84
C VAL A 91 3.81 -5.98 9.46
N ALA A 92 4.89 -5.37 9.99
CA ALA A 92 5.28 -4.03 9.58
C ALA A 92 5.65 -3.94 8.09
N ILE A 93 6.34 -4.95 7.53
CA ILE A 93 6.62 -5.06 6.09
C ILE A 93 5.33 -5.17 5.27
N MET A 94 4.34 -5.93 5.73
CA MET A 94 3.02 -6.00 5.09
C MET A 94 2.41 -4.59 4.99
N CYS A 95 2.38 -3.84 6.10
CA CYS A 95 1.85 -2.48 6.13
C CYS A 95 2.63 -1.55 5.19
N ALA A 96 3.97 -1.63 5.17
CA ALA A 96 4.81 -0.84 4.27
C ALA A 96 4.46 -1.10 2.79
N GLY A 97 4.24 -2.37 2.43
CA GLY A 97 3.80 -2.77 1.10
C GLY A 97 2.43 -2.21 0.74
N CYS A 98 1.45 -2.32 1.64
CA CYS A 98 0.11 -1.76 1.44
C CYS A 98 0.14 -0.24 1.26
N ASN A 99 0.92 0.48 2.08
CA ASN A 99 1.04 1.93 1.96
C ASN A 99 1.70 2.35 0.63
N ALA A 100 2.75 1.65 0.20
CA ALA A 100 3.39 1.92 -1.09
C ALA A 100 2.43 1.64 -2.26
N ALA A 101 1.65 0.55 -2.21
CA ALA A 101 0.65 0.23 -3.21
C ALA A 101 -0.47 1.29 -3.26
N ALA A 102 -0.94 1.77 -2.10
CA ALA A 102 -1.93 2.84 -2.03
C ALA A 102 -1.43 4.14 -2.68
N ALA A 103 -0.15 4.51 -2.46
CA ALA A 103 0.44 5.68 -3.10
C ALA A 103 0.43 5.58 -4.64
N CYS A 104 0.73 4.41 -5.20
CA CYS A 104 0.67 4.16 -6.64
C CYS A 104 -0.75 4.22 -7.18
N LEU A 105 -1.72 3.65 -6.46
CA LEU A 105 -3.13 3.72 -6.85
C LEU A 105 -3.66 5.15 -6.88
N ILE A 106 -3.26 5.97 -5.90
CA ILE A 106 -3.62 7.39 -5.88
C ILE A 106 -3.02 8.10 -7.09
N MET A 107 -1.74 7.89 -7.38
CA MET A 107 -1.11 8.48 -8.57
C MET A 107 -1.85 8.10 -9.84
N ALA A 108 -2.15 6.82 -10.03
CA ALA A 108 -2.88 6.32 -11.19
C ALA A 108 -4.32 6.85 -11.29
N SER A 109 -4.92 7.30 -10.18
CA SER A 109 -6.28 7.88 -10.19
C SER A 109 -6.34 9.35 -10.61
N VAL A 110 -5.21 10.06 -10.57
CA VAL A 110 -5.11 11.49 -10.89
C VAL A 110 -4.66 11.72 -12.35
N GLN A 111 -4.26 10.67 -13.05
CA GLN A 111 -3.80 10.68 -14.45
C GLN A 111 -4.91 10.20 -15.39
#